data_AF-A0A973JCS4-F1
#
_entry.id   AF-A0A973JCS4-F1
#
_cell.length_a   1.000
_cell.length_b   1.000
_cell.length_c   1.000
_cell.angle_alpha   90.00
_cell.angle_beta   90.00
_cell.angle_gamma   90.00
#
_symmetry.space_group_name_H-M   'P 1'
#
loop_
_entity.id
_entity.type
_entity.pdbx_description
1 polymer ?
#
loop_
_entity_poly.entity_id
_entity_poly.type
_entity_poly.pdbx_seq_one_letter_code
_entity_poly.pdbx_strand_id
1 'polypeptide(L)'
;MANLMLSVMGAFAEFERALIKERQREGIALAKKRGAYRGRKKALSNEQVADLKSRVAAGQPKTQVARDFAISRETLYQYLRADGSQ
;
A
#
# COMPACT_ATOMS: atom_id res chain seq x y z
N MET A 1 -19.65 -20.35 -39.30
CA MET A 1 -19.66 -21.13 -38.04
C MET A 1 -18.51 -20.78 -37.10
N ALA A 2 -17.25 -20.68 -37.56
CA ALA A 2 -16.10 -20.34 -36.70
C ALA A 2 -16.25 -19.01 -35.93
N ASN A 3 -16.71 -17.94 -36.60
CA ASN A 3 -16.89 -16.63 -35.98
C ASN A 3 -17.96 -16.64 -34.87
N LEU A 4 -19.06 -17.38 -35.07
CA LEU A 4 -20.12 -17.50 -34.07
C LEU A 4 -19.62 -18.23 -32.81
N MET A 5 -18.88 -19.33 -32.98
CA MET A 5 -18.30 -20.05 -31.85
C MET A 5 -17.31 -19.18 -31.07
N LEU A 6 -16.44 -18.43 -31.79
CA LEU A 6 -15.49 -17.52 -31.15
C LEU A 6 -16.21 -16.43 -30.34
N SER A 7 -17.26 -15.83 -30.88
CA SER A 7 -18.05 -14.82 -30.16
C SER A 7 -18.74 -15.38 -28.92
N VAL A 8 -19.31 -16.59 -29.01
CA VAL A 8 -19.94 -17.25 -27.87
C VAL A 8 -18.89 -17.55 -26.79
N MET A 9 -17.73 -18.10 -27.15
CA MET A 9 -16.66 -18.36 -26.19
C MET A 9 -16.12 -17.08 -25.55
N GLY A 10 -16.03 -15.99 -26.31
CA GLY A 10 -15.69 -14.67 -25.78
C GLY A 10 -16.69 -14.18 -24.72
N ALA A 11 -17.98 -14.28 -25.00
CA ALA A 11 -19.04 -13.91 -24.05
C ALA A 11 -19.00 -14.76 -22.78
N PHE A 12 -18.75 -16.07 -22.89
CA PHE A 12 -18.57 -16.94 -21.73
C PHE A 12 -17.35 -16.56 -20.89
N ALA A 13 -16.20 -16.28 -21.52
CA ALA A 13 -15.01 -15.85 -20.81
C ALA A 13 -15.22 -14.54 -20.04
N GLU A 14 -15.96 -13.58 -20.63
CA GLU A 14 -16.34 -12.34 -19.96
C GLU A 14 -17.27 -12.58 -18.77
N PHE A 15 -18.27 -13.44 -18.94
CA PHE A 15 -19.20 -13.84 -17.88
C PHE A 15 -18.48 -14.50 -16.70
N GLU A 16 -17.62 -15.48 -16.96
CA GLU A 16 -16.83 -16.15 -15.92
C GLU A 16 -15.92 -15.16 -15.19
N ARG A 17 -15.27 -14.25 -15.92
CA ARG A 17 -14.44 -13.20 -15.32
C ARG A 17 -15.25 -12.27 -14.42
N ALA A 18 -16.49 -11.95 -14.79
CA ALA A 18 -17.39 -11.14 -13.97
C ALA A 18 -17.72 -11.85 -12.65
N LEU A 19 -18.09 -13.14 -12.72
CA LEU A 19 -18.38 -13.95 -11.53
C LEU A 19 -17.18 -14.09 -10.58
N ILE A 20 -15.97 -14.30 -11.12
CA ILE A 20 -14.74 -14.36 -10.30
C ILE A 20 -14.52 -13.04 -9.55
N LYS A 21 -14.71 -11.90 -10.23
CA LYS A 21 -14.56 -10.57 -9.62
C LYS A 21 -15.62 -10.32 -8.55
N GLU A 22 -16.85 -10.77 -8.76
CA GLU A 22 -17.92 -10.63 -7.78
C GLU A 22 -17.58 -11.37 -6.48
N ARG A 23 -17.24 -12.66 -6.56
CA ARG A 23 -16.80 -13.45 -5.39
C ARG A 23 -15.57 -12.85 -4.72
N GLN A 24 -14.63 -12.32 -5.50
CA GLN A 24 -13.47 -11.64 -4.95
C GLN A 24 -13.87 -10.39 -4.15
N ARG A 25 -14.82 -9.57 -4.64
CA ARG A 25 -15.31 -8.39 -3.93
C ARG A 25 -16.00 -8.77 -2.62
N GLU A 26 -16.81 -9.82 -2.61
CA GLU A 26 -17.44 -10.34 -1.39
C GLU A 26 -16.39 -10.77 -0.36
N GLY A 27 -15.38 -11.53 -0.81
CA GLY A 27 -14.26 -11.95 0.02
C GLY A 27 -13.45 -10.76 0.58
N ILE A 28 -13.17 -9.75 -0.24
CA ILE A 28 -12.51 -8.50 0.18
C ILE A 28 -13.38 -7.77 1.21
N ALA A 29 -14.69 -7.70 1.01
CA ALA A 29 -15.61 -7.02 1.94
C ALA A 29 -15.60 -7.70 3.32
N LEU A 30 -15.66 -9.04 3.35
CA LEU A 30 -15.54 -9.81 4.60
C LEU A 30 -14.16 -9.62 5.25
N ALA A 31 -13.09 -9.63 4.45
CA ALA A 31 -11.73 -9.42 4.90
C ALA A 31 -11.49 -8.01 5.47
N LYS A 32 -12.13 -6.99 4.90
CA LYS A 32 -12.15 -5.62 5.46
C LYS A 32 -12.92 -5.56 6.78
N LYS A 33 -14.11 -6.18 6.86
CA LYS A 33 -14.91 -6.23 8.09
C LYS A 33 -14.16 -6.86 9.26
N ARG A 34 -13.40 -7.93 9.02
CA ARG A 34 -12.54 -8.57 10.05
C ARG A 34 -11.22 -7.86 10.32
N GLY A 35 -10.93 -6.74 9.65
CA GLY A 35 -9.69 -5.98 9.84
C GLY A 35 -8.41 -6.66 9.33
N ALA A 36 -8.51 -7.55 8.34
CA ALA A 36 -7.33 -8.29 7.84
C ALA A 36 -6.34 -7.40 7.07
N TYR A 37 -6.80 -6.32 6.43
CA TYR A 37 -5.95 -5.41 5.68
C TYR A 37 -5.32 -4.37 6.61
N ARG A 38 -4.01 -4.47 6.83
CA ARG A 38 -3.20 -3.53 7.65
C ARG A 38 -2.34 -2.58 6.82
N GLY A 39 -2.59 -2.52 5.50
CA GLY A 39 -1.79 -1.74 4.56
C GLY A 39 -0.34 -2.23 4.46
N ARG A 40 0.51 -1.39 3.87
CA ARG A 40 1.96 -1.64 3.84
C ARG A 40 2.52 -1.49 5.25
N LYS A 41 3.37 -2.43 5.68
CA LYS A 41 4.11 -2.30 6.94
C LYS A 41 4.96 -1.02 6.90
N LYS A 42 4.91 -0.22 7.97
CA LYS A 42 5.79 0.94 8.15
C LYS A 42 7.25 0.47 8.09
N ALA A 43 8.12 1.27 7.48
CA ALA A 43 9.54 0.95 7.37
C ALA A 43 10.27 1.04 8.71
N LEU A 44 9.84 1.98 9.57
CA LEU A 44 10.40 2.23 10.88
C LEU A 44 9.37 1.99 12.01
N SER A 45 9.87 1.58 13.17
CA SER A 45 9.09 1.55 14.43
C SER A 45 8.80 2.96 14.94
N ASN A 46 7.86 3.11 15.88
CA ASN A 46 7.54 4.41 16.47
C ASN A 46 8.76 5.02 17.19
N GLU A 47 9.58 4.20 17.84
CA GLU A 47 10.82 4.63 18.52
C GLU A 47 11.86 5.13 17.51
N GLN A 48 12.04 4.42 16.40
CA GLN A 48 12.93 4.84 15.32
C GLN A 48 12.45 6.14 14.66
N VAL A 49 11.14 6.34 14.54
CA VAL A 49 10.59 7.61 14.04
C VAL A 49 10.87 8.75 15.02
N ALA A 50 10.78 8.51 16.33
CA ALA A 50 11.10 9.51 17.34
C ALA A 50 12.61 9.88 17.32
N ASP A 51 13.50 8.89 17.22
CA ASP A 51 14.94 9.12 17.08
C ASP A 51 15.25 9.88 15.77
N LEU A 52 14.69 9.45 14.64
CA LEU A 52 14.81 10.15 13.37
C LEU A 52 14.41 11.63 13.47
N LYS A 53 13.28 11.93 14.12
CA LYS A 53 12.80 13.30 14.33
C LYS A 53 13.75 14.09 15.22
N SER A 54 14.21 13.51 16.32
CA SER A 54 15.19 14.12 17.24
C SER A 54 16.48 14.50 16.51
N ARG A 55 17.03 13.59 15.70
CA ARG A 55 18.25 13.85 14.91
C ARG A 55 18.07 14.97 13.90
N VAL A 56 16.92 15.02 13.23
CA VAL A 56 16.60 16.10 12.30
C VAL A 56 16.43 17.44 13.04
N ALA A 57 15.81 17.45 14.21
CA ALA A 57 15.65 18.63 15.06
C ALA A 57 16.99 19.14 15.62
N ALA A 58 17.92 18.23 15.91
CA ALA A 58 19.31 18.55 16.29
C ALA A 58 20.16 19.10 15.12
N GLY A 59 19.56 19.31 13.94
CA GLY A 59 20.23 19.92 12.79
C GLY A 59 21.02 18.95 11.91
N GLN A 60 20.93 17.63 12.14
CA GLN A 60 21.63 16.67 11.29
C GLN A 60 21.12 16.72 9.83
N PRO A 61 22.00 16.57 8.83
CA PRO A 61 21.60 16.56 7.43
C PRO A 61 20.60 15.44 7.12
N LYS A 62 19.43 15.80 6.58
CA LYS A 62 18.34 14.85 6.26
C LYS A 62 18.79 13.70 5.35
N THR A 63 19.74 13.94 4.46
CA THR A 63 20.32 12.90 3.60
C THR A 63 21.11 11.86 4.40
N GLN A 64 21.85 12.29 5.43
CA GLN A 64 22.59 11.39 6.29
C GLN A 64 21.63 10.58 7.15
N VAL A 65 20.66 11.24 7.79
CA VAL A 65 19.64 10.56 8.61
C VAL A 65 18.87 9.51 7.79
N ALA A 66 18.47 9.83 6.56
CA ALA A 66 17.80 8.85 5.70
C ALA A 66 18.66 7.61 5.44
N ARG A 67 19.97 7.79 5.21
CA ARG A 67 20.93 6.68 5.01
C ARG A 67 21.10 5.84 6.28
N ASP A 68 21.23 6.49 7.44
CA ASP A 68 21.40 5.81 8.73
C ASP A 68 20.21 4.89 9.05
N PHE A 69 18.99 5.32 8.70
CA PHE A 69 17.77 4.53 8.85
C PHE A 69 17.46 3.62 7.65
N ALA A 70 18.34 3.56 6.65
CA ALA A 70 18.17 2.79 5.41
C ALA A 70 16.83 3.06 4.69
N ILE A 71 16.36 4.30 4.71
CA ILE A 71 15.13 4.74 4.04
C ILE A 71 15.42 5.76 2.94
N SER A 72 14.47 5.90 2.02
CA SER A 72 14.55 6.95 1.01
C SER A 72 14.35 8.34 1.65
N ARG A 73 14.88 9.39 1.01
CA ARG A 73 14.62 10.78 1.42
C ARG A 73 13.13 11.09 1.44
N GLU A 74 12.36 10.54 0.49
CA GLU A 74 10.91 10.72 0.43
C GLU A 74 10.22 10.11 1.65
N THR A 75 10.61 8.89 2.03
CA THR A 75 10.12 8.22 3.25
C THR A 75 10.45 9.04 4.49
N LEU A 76 11.65 9.64 4.57
CA LEU A 76 12.02 10.54 5.66
C LEU A 76 11.08 11.75 5.71
N TYR A 77 10.82 12.41 4.57
CA TYR A 77 9.89 13.55 4.54
C TYR A 77 8.45 13.15 4.90
N GLN A 78 7.99 11.95 4.52
CA GLN A 78 6.68 11.44 4.94
C GLN A 78 6.58 11.32 6.46
N TYR A 79 7.61 10.80 7.12
CA TYR A 79 7.66 10.71 8.58
C TYR A 79 7.73 12.09 9.27
N LEU A 80 8.38 13.08 8.65
CA LEU A 80 8.40 14.45 9.15
C LEU A 80 7.08 15.20 8.95
N ARG A 81 6.37 14.95 7.84
CA ARG A 81 5.07 15.57 7.52
C ARG A 81 3.91 15.02 8.33
N ALA A 82 3.97 13.74 8.72
CA ALA A 82 2.88 13.07 9.43
C ALA A 82 2.55 13.66 10.82
N ASP A 83 3.42 14.52 11.39
CA ASP A 83 3.14 15.28 12.62
C ASP A 83 2.42 16.61 12.39
N GLY A 84 2.40 17.11 11.15
CA GLY A 84 1.79 18.41 10.80
C GLY A 84 0.29 18.35 10.51
N SER A 85 -0.30 17.16 10.56
CA SER A 85 -1.75 16.94 10.48
C SER A 85 -2.27 16.55 11.86
N GLN A 86 -2.36 17.55 12.73
CA GLN A 86 -3.37 17.61 13.79
C GLN A 86 -4.54 18.47 13.29
#